data_AF-A0A957IZA9-F1
#
_entry.id   AF-A0A957IZA9-F1
#
_cell.length_a   1.000
_cell.length_b   1.000
_cell.length_c   1.000
_cell.angle_alpha   90.00
_cell.angle_beta   90.00
_cell.angle_gamma   90.00
#
_symmetry.space_group_name_H-M   'P 1'
#
loop_
_entity.id
_entity.type
_entity.pdbx_description
1 polymer ?
#
loop_
_entity_poly.entity_id
_entity_poly.type
_entity_poly.pdbx_seq_one_letter_code
_entity_poly.pdbx_strand_id
1 'polypeptide(L)'
;MNQVPLQRRQHPIFSPIALLSTLLLVIGLSVALWLTGGRAFNPGALSAVNHGGVPVGEVLSHAEVTDDCSACHTPFQGVDAARCERCHTAVAIERQSDGLHGRFPNAERCADCHQEHRGADFDLILSALDSFDHEVTAFSLAQHARDYDSAPLLCTACHAGERSFEVVLNACADCHGAADPAFMVAHMQDFGSDCLICHDGSGTLVGLTPVEHAEFFALDGRHADVSCAGCHAGGQFEDTPTECAGCHAEPVIHFGLFGADCAACHTPQAWLPATLDGTPFDHAADTRFTLARHVTNVDGQPFGCVSCHGATENAADPFAFAESQCVDCHMLYQADFIGPHAAQLGDACLACHDGSGRMANFNHDQVWPLEGLHAAADCTACHADQVYAGTPRECVACHAEPAIHFGLFGTDCAACHNPGGWTPARLTQHDFPLDHGGEGEIACATCHTQTYTAYTCTNCHAHDPVETAREHLEEGIGADRLQDCAVCHPTGREDEAERFEDDD
;
A
#
# COMPACT_ATOMS: atom_id res chain seq x y z
N MET A 1 24.76 3.66 111.41
CA MET A 1 24.07 4.14 110.19
C MET A 1 22.74 3.41 110.13
N ASN A 2 21.64 4.14 110.30
CA ASN A 2 20.28 3.61 110.48
C ASN A 2 19.74 2.99 109.18
N GLN A 3 19.16 1.80 109.28
CA GLN A 3 18.40 1.19 108.19
C GLN A 3 16.98 1.78 108.15
N VAL A 4 16.61 2.33 107.00
CA VAL A 4 15.25 2.78 106.69
C VAL A 4 14.49 1.60 106.10
N PRO A 5 13.28 1.25 106.60
CA PRO A 5 12.52 0.14 106.04
C PRO A 5 11.85 0.56 104.73
N LEU A 6 12.02 -0.27 103.70
CA LEU A 6 11.35 -0.13 102.39
C LEU A 6 9.83 -0.31 102.55
N GLN A 7 9.09 0.80 102.47
CA GLN A 7 7.63 0.74 102.32
C GLN A 7 7.27 0.21 100.92
N ARG A 8 6.65 -0.98 100.87
CA ARG A 8 5.98 -1.49 99.66
C ARG A 8 4.81 -0.55 99.32
N ARG A 9 4.97 0.27 98.29
CA ARG A 9 3.84 0.99 97.67
C ARG A 9 2.96 -0.04 96.96
N GLN A 10 1.74 -0.25 97.47
CA GLN A 10 0.73 -1.01 96.76
C GLN A 10 0.22 -0.16 95.58
N HIS A 11 0.24 -0.71 94.36
CA HIS A 11 -0.26 -0.02 93.18
C HIS A 11 -1.75 0.31 93.36
N PRO A 12 -2.21 1.55 93.06
CA PRO A 12 -3.57 2.01 93.33
C PRO A 12 -4.67 1.21 92.63
N ILE A 13 -4.32 0.48 91.56
CA ILE A 13 -5.23 -0.38 90.78
C ILE A 13 -5.67 -1.63 91.56
N PHE A 14 -4.86 -2.07 92.55
CA PHE A 14 -5.17 -3.24 93.38
C PHE A 14 -5.67 -2.87 94.78
N SER A 15 -6.07 -1.61 95.01
CA SER A 15 -6.68 -1.26 96.28
C SER A 15 -8.02 -1.99 96.44
N PRO A 16 -8.41 -2.37 97.66
CA PRO A 16 -9.71 -3.01 97.90
C PRO A 16 -10.87 -2.18 97.36
N ILE A 17 -10.77 -0.86 97.43
CA ILE A 17 -11.78 0.08 96.92
C ILE A 17 -11.86 0.03 95.40
N ALA A 18 -10.70 0.03 94.71
CA ALA A 18 -10.66 -0.07 93.25
C ALA A 18 -11.29 -1.38 92.76
N LEU A 19 -10.94 -2.51 93.39
CA LEU A 19 -11.52 -3.81 93.07
C LEU A 19 -13.04 -3.86 93.32
N LEU A 20 -13.51 -3.26 94.42
CA LEU A 20 -14.93 -3.23 94.76
C LEU A 20 -15.72 -2.31 93.82
N SER A 21 -15.16 -1.16 93.44
CA SER A 21 -15.74 -0.27 92.43
C SER A 21 -15.79 -0.92 91.04
N THR A 22 -14.74 -1.62 90.62
CA THR A 22 -14.74 -2.39 89.36
C THR A 22 -15.77 -3.51 89.39
N LEU A 23 -15.87 -4.24 90.51
CA LEU A 23 -16.86 -5.30 90.66
C LEU A 23 -18.29 -4.73 90.60
N LEU A 24 -18.57 -3.62 91.29
CA LEU A 24 -19.88 -2.97 91.23
C LEU A 24 -20.21 -2.43 89.84
N LEU A 25 -19.22 -1.88 89.12
CA LEU A 25 -19.39 -1.46 87.73
C LEU A 25 -19.73 -2.65 86.83
N VAL A 26 -18.98 -3.75 86.93
CA VAL A 26 -19.22 -4.96 86.15
C VAL A 26 -20.60 -5.54 86.46
N ILE A 27 -20.97 -5.67 87.74
CA ILE A 27 -22.30 -6.14 88.14
C ILE A 27 -23.39 -5.21 87.60
N GLY A 28 -23.22 -3.89 87.75
CA GLY A 28 -24.17 -2.91 87.24
C GLY A 28 -24.33 -2.99 85.72
N LEU A 29 -23.24 -3.13 84.98
CA LEU A 29 -23.25 -3.30 83.52
C LEU A 29 -23.89 -4.63 83.12
N SER A 30 -23.55 -5.73 83.80
CA SER A 30 -24.13 -7.06 83.55
C SER A 30 -25.63 -7.08 83.83
N VAL A 31 -26.09 -6.45 84.91
CA VAL A 31 -27.52 -6.32 85.24
C VAL A 31 -28.22 -5.42 84.23
N ALA A 32 -27.62 -4.29 83.83
CA ALA A 32 -28.19 -3.43 82.80
C ALA A 32 -28.29 -4.14 81.43
N LEU A 33 -27.27 -4.90 81.04
CA LEU A 33 -27.27 -5.70 79.80
C LEU A 33 -28.29 -6.83 79.85
N TRP A 34 -28.46 -7.47 81.00
CA TRP A 34 -29.47 -8.50 81.22
C TRP A 34 -30.89 -7.92 81.17
N LEU A 35 -31.14 -6.79 81.83
CA LEU A 35 -32.45 -6.12 81.85
C LEU A 35 -32.85 -5.52 80.49
N THR A 36 -31.87 -5.08 79.70
CA THR A 36 -32.10 -4.51 78.37
C THR A 36 -32.10 -5.57 77.25
N GLY A 37 -31.89 -6.85 77.59
CA GLY A 37 -31.76 -7.93 76.60
C GLY A 37 -30.63 -7.70 75.60
N GLY A 38 -29.58 -6.97 75.99
CA GLY A 38 -28.48 -6.62 75.09
C GLY A 38 -28.77 -5.49 74.08
N ARG A 39 -29.99 -4.92 74.06
CA ARG A 39 -30.38 -3.84 73.13
C ARG A 39 -29.61 -2.53 73.31
N ALA A 40 -28.85 -2.38 74.40
CA ALA A 40 -28.00 -1.21 74.65
C ALA A 40 -26.94 -0.95 73.54
N PHE A 41 -26.67 -1.96 72.70
CA PHE A 41 -25.75 -1.85 71.56
C PHE A 41 -26.43 -2.07 70.20
N ASN A 42 -27.76 -1.91 70.10
CA ASN A 42 -28.46 -2.07 68.83
C ASN A 42 -28.06 -0.95 67.85
N PRO A 43 -27.45 -1.28 66.70
CA PRO A 43 -26.97 -0.28 65.74
C PRO A 43 -28.09 0.37 64.90
N GLY A 44 -29.33 -0.12 64.97
CA GLY A 44 -30.45 0.45 64.22
C GLY A 44 -31.59 -0.54 63.99
N ALA A 45 -32.73 -0.04 63.48
CA ALA A 45 -33.85 -0.92 63.12
C ALA A 45 -33.50 -1.81 61.92
N LEU A 46 -33.96 -3.06 61.98
CA LEU A 46 -33.85 -4.03 60.88
C LEU A 46 -34.88 -3.72 59.78
N SER A 47 -34.57 -4.11 58.54
CA SER A 47 -35.47 -3.93 57.41
C SER A 47 -36.78 -4.72 57.54
N ALA A 48 -37.87 -4.05 57.21
CA ALA A 48 -39.21 -4.61 57.07
C ALA A 48 -39.60 -4.86 55.60
N VAL A 49 -38.70 -4.60 54.65
CA VAL A 49 -38.98 -4.73 53.21
C VAL A 49 -39.06 -6.22 52.82
N ASN A 50 -40.15 -6.61 52.15
CA ASN A 50 -40.32 -7.94 51.55
C ASN A 50 -40.71 -7.81 50.08
N HIS A 51 -39.96 -8.48 49.20
CA HIS A 51 -40.06 -8.35 47.74
C HIS A 51 -40.97 -9.38 47.05
N GLY A 52 -41.79 -10.12 47.78
CA GLY A 52 -42.78 -11.02 47.19
C GLY A 52 -43.98 -11.34 48.08
N GLY A 53 -44.02 -10.80 49.29
CA GLY A 53 -44.98 -11.21 50.32
C GLY A 53 -44.83 -12.69 50.71
N VAL A 54 -43.76 -13.35 50.28
CA VAL A 54 -43.47 -14.76 50.56
C VAL A 54 -42.61 -14.83 51.82
N PRO A 55 -43.02 -15.62 52.83
CA PRO A 55 -42.17 -15.87 53.99
C PRO A 55 -40.91 -16.63 53.62
N VAL A 56 -39.79 -16.27 54.25
CA VAL A 56 -38.54 -17.02 54.16
C VAL A 56 -38.37 -17.77 55.49
N GLY A 57 -38.67 -19.07 55.48
CA GLY A 57 -38.83 -19.83 56.72
C GLY A 57 -40.10 -19.40 57.46
N GLU A 58 -39.96 -18.96 58.72
CA GLU A 58 -41.08 -18.56 59.59
C GLU A 58 -41.32 -17.04 59.62
N VAL A 59 -40.52 -16.24 58.90
CA VAL A 59 -40.56 -14.78 58.97
C VAL A 59 -40.84 -14.15 57.61
N LEU A 60 -41.56 -13.03 57.61
CA LEU A 60 -41.82 -12.22 56.41
C LEU A 60 -40.75 -11.16 56.17
N SER A 61 -40.02 -10.72 57.19
CA SER A 61 -38.95 -9.73 57.04
C SER A 61 -37.95 -9.82 58.21
N HIS A 62 -36.79 -9.21 58.07
CA HIS A 62 -35.80 -9.18 59.15
C HIS A 62 -36.32 -8.43 60.39
N ALA A 63 -37.23 -7.47 60.24
CA ALA A 63 -37.85 -6.77 61.37
C ALA A 63 -38.53 -7.72 62.39
N GLU A 64 -38.99 -8.89 61.97
CA GLU A 64 -39.64 -9.87 62.85
C GLU A 64 -38.66 -10.61 63.77
N VAL A 65 -37.35 -10.56 63.48
CA VAL A 65 -36.28 -11.14 64.32
C VAL A 65 -35.46 -10.09 65.07
N THR A 66 -35.97 -8.86 65.20
CA THR A 66 -35.27 -7.73 65.86
C THR A 66 -34.75 -8.05 67.27
N ASP A 67 -35.42 -8.97 67.97
CA ASP A 67 -35.08 -9.35 69.34
C ASP A 67 -34.21 -10.61 69.44
N ASP A 68 -33.91 -11.27 68.32
CA ASP A 68 -33.02 -12.42 68.25
C ASP A 68 -31.75 -12.07 67.45
N CYS A 69 -30.85 -11.32 68.07
CA CYS A 69 -29.57 -10.97 67.45
C CYS A 69 -28.75 -12.20 67.03
N SER A 70 -28.96 -13.34 67.72
CA SER A 70 -28.27 -14.58 67.40
C SER A 70 -28.78 -15.22 66.13
N ALA A 71 -29.93 -14.81 65.58
CA ALA A 71 -30.38 -15.26 64.27
C ALA A 71 -29.33 -14.99 63.19
N CYS A 72 -28.67 -13.82 63.25
CA CYS A 72 -27.71 -13.34 62.25
C CYS A 72 -26.26 -13.25 62.76
N HIS A 73 -26.02 -13.12 64.07
CA HIS A 73 -24.66 -12.97 64.63
C HIS A 73 -24.14 -14.23 65.35
N THR A 74 -22.89 -14.58 65.07
CA THR A 74 -22.07 -15.50 65.87
C THR A 74 -21.25 -14.73 66.92
N PRO A 75 -21.27 -15.14 68.20
CA PRO A 75 -20.51 -14.48 69.26
C PRO A 75 -19.03 -14.31 68.89
N PHE A 76 -18.51 -13.09 69.06
CA PHE A 76 -17.12 -12.69 68.78
C PHE A 76 -16.65 -12.79 67.31
N GLN A 77 -17.51 -13.26 66.40
CA GLN A 77 -17.20 -13.38 64.96
C GLN A 77 -18.00 -12.39 64.10
N GLY A 78 -19.16 -11.93 64.59
CA GLY A 78 -20.03 -11.04 63.83
C GLY A 78 -21.02 -11.82 62.98
N VAL A 79 -21.35 -11.32 61.79
CA VAL A 79 -22.25 -12.02 60.86
C VAL A 79 -21.47 -13.04 60.04
N ASP A 80 -22.09 -14.20 59.78
CA ASP A 80 -21.51 -15.27 58.96
C ASP A 80 -22.55 -15.78 57.95
N ALA A 81 -22.08 -16.21 56.77
CA ALA A 81 -22.97 -16.69 55.70
C ALA A 81 -23.87 -17.84 56.15
N ALA A 82 -23.35 -18.77 56.96
CA ALA A 82 -24.11 -19.94 57.37
C ALA A 82 -25.37 -19.55 58.15
N ARG A 83 -25.36 -18.43 58.88
CA ARG A 83 -26.59 -17.91 59.52
C ARG A 83 -27.61 -17.39 58.53
N CYS A 84 -27.19 -16.63 57.53
CA CYS A 84 -28.05 -16.09 56.49
C CYS A 84 -28.67 -17.21 55.64
N GLU A 85 -27.84 -18.18 55.24
CA GLU A 85 -28.19 -19.29 54.35
C GLU A 85 -29.21 -20.28 54.97
N ARG A 86 -29.39 -20.29 56.30
CA ARG A 86 -30.44 -21.09 56.96
C ARG A 86 -31.85 -20.68 56.57
N CYS A 87 -32.06 -19.38 56.37
CA CYS A 87 -33.33 -18.85 55.89
C CYS A 87 -33.29 -18.73 54.36
N HIS A 88 -32.20 -18.19 53.82
CA HIS A 88 -32.00 -17.99 52.37
C HIS A 88 -31.41 -19.23 51.68
N THR A 89 -32.07 -20.38 51.82
CA THR A 89 -31.58 -21.66 51.29
C THR A 89 -31.45 -21.68 49.77
N ALA A 90 -32.32 -20.98 49.05
CA ALA A 90 -32.22 -20.84 47.59
C ALA A 90 -30.94 -20.11 47.17
N VAL A 91 -30.57 -19.04 47.89
CA VAL A 91 -29.32 -18.30 47.64
C VAL A 91 -28.10 -19.16 47.99
N ALA A 92 -28.18 -19.95 49.07
CA ALA A 92 -27.13 -20.89 49.44
C ALA A 92 -26.84 -21.93 48.34
N ILE A 93 -27.88 -22.36 47.62
CA ILE A 93 -27.78 -23.26 46.46
C ILE A 93 -27.21 -22.51 45.26
N GLU A 94 -27.73 -21.32 44.94
CA GLU A 94 -27.28 -20.51 43.80
C GLU A 94 -25.80 -20.11 43.90
N ARG A 95 -25.32 -19.78 45.11
CA ARG A 95 -23.90 -19.45 45.33
C ARG A 95 -22.94 -20.60 44.96
N GLN A 96 -23.43 -21.83 44.91
CA GLN A 96 -22.67 -23.01 44.53
C GLN A 96 -22.80 -23.37 43.04
N SER A 97 -23.64 -22.65 42.28
CA SER A 97 -23.78 -22.81 40.84
C SER A 97 -23.09 -21.66 40.09
N ASP A 98 -23.17 -21.67 38.77
CA ASP A 98 -22.78 -20.53 37.94
C ASP A 98 -23.87 -19.43 37.87
N GLY A 99 -24.77 -19.42 38.85
CA GLY A 99 -25.76 -18.35 39.04
C GLY A 99 -25.12 -17.06 39.54
N LEU A 100 -25.92 -16.01 39.72
CA LEU A 100 -25.44 -14.65 39.97
C LEU A 100 -24.48 -14.59 41.16
N HIS A 101 -24.92 -15.12 42.31
CA HIS A 101 -24.12 -15.13 43.53
C HIS A 101 -22.88 -16.02 43.44
N GLY A 102 -22.87 -17.06 42.59
CA GLY A 102 -21.70 -17.93 42.43
C GLY A 102 -20.56 -17.29 41.64
N ARG A 103 -20.86 -16.26 40.84
CA ARG A 103 -19.88 -15.52 40.04
C ARG A 103 -19.10 -14.47 40.83
N PHE A 104 -19.57 -14.10 42.03
CA PHE A 104 -18.88 -13.13 42.87
C PHE A 104 -17.79 -13.78 43.73
N PRO A 105 -16.54 -13.29 43.70
CA PRO A 105 -15.44 -13.88 44.46
C PRO A 105 -15.59 -13.75 45.99
N ASN A 106 -16.45 -12.85 46.48
CA ASN A 106 -16.70 -12.61 47.92
C ASN A 106 -18.15 -12.89 48.34
N ALA A 107 -18.88 -13.74 47.60
CA ALA A 107 -20.30 -14.01 47.84
C ALA A 107 -20.64 -14.59 49.23
N GLU A 108 -19.66 -15.16 49.93
CA GLU A 108 -19.82 -15.63 51.32
C GLU A 108 -19.87 -14.51 52.37
N ARG A 109 -19.59 -13.26 51.98
CA ARG A 109 -19.68 -12.09 52.86
C ARG A 109 -20.93 -11.30 52.52
N CYS A 110 -22.09 -11.88 52.82
CA CYS A 110 -23.39 -11.31 52.44
C CYS A 110 -23.54 -9.84 52.85
N ALA A 111 -23.01 -9.46 54.02
CA ALA A 111 -23.10 -8.10 54.55
C ALA A 111 -22.25 -7.05 53.81
N ASP A 112 -21.31 -7.46 52.96
CA ASP A 112 -20.54 -6.52 52.13
C ASP A 112 -21.48 -5.83 51.12
N CYS A 113 -22.46 -6.58 50.58
CA CYS A 113 -23.45 -6.09 49.62
C CYS A 113 -24.82 -5.83 50.26
N HIS A 114 -25.29 -6.71 51.14
CA HIS A 114 -26.59 -6.63 51.80
C HIS A 114 -26.46 -6.10 53.23
N GLN A 115 -26.41 -4.79 53.36
CA GLN A 115 -26.18 -4.13 54.64
C GLN A 115 -27.47 -3.94 55.44
N GLU A 116 -27.52 -4.51 56.64
CA GLU A 116 -28.66 -4.40 57.55
C GLU A 116 -28.48 -3.25 58.57
N HIS A 117 -29.48 -3.01 59.42
CA HIS A 117 -29.54 -1.97 60.45
C HIS A 117 -29.63 -0.54 59.93
N ARG A 118 -30.11 -0.37 58.70
CA ARG A 118 -30.27 0.93 58.04
C ARG A 118 -31.69 1.49 58.10
N GLY A 119 -32.58 0.83 58.85
CA GLY A 119 -33.97 1.26 59.06
C GLY A 119 -34.99 0.28 58.47
N ALA A 120 -36.23 0.37 58.96
CA ALA A 120 -37.32 -0.51 58.54
C ALA A 120 -37.66 -0.39 57.04
N ASP A 121 -37.48 0.80 56.46
CA ASP A 121 -37.77 1.05 55.04
C ASP A 121 -36.55 0.79 54.13
N PHE A 122 -35.41 0.35 54.68
CA PHE A 122 -34.20 0.14 53.90
C PHE A 122 -34.28 -1.15 53.08
N ASP A 123 -34.00 -1.04 51.79
CA ASP A 123 -34.06 -2.17 50.86
C ASP A 123 -32.68 -2.78 50.65
N LEU A 124 -32.42 -3.92 51.31
CA LEU A 124 -31.13 -4.61 51.23
C LEU A 124 -30.84 -5.13 49.82
N ILE A 125 -31.85 -5.50 49.04
CA ILE A 125 -31.66 -6.05 47.69
C ILE A 125 -31.29 -4.93 46.72
N LEU A 126 -32.07 -3.85 46.70
CA LEU A 126 -31.79 -2.73 45.80
C LEU A 126 -30.47 -2.04 46.13
N SER A 127 -30.13 -1.92 47.42
CA SER A 127 -28.85 -1.31 47.82
C SER A 127 -27.62 -2.07 47.34
N ALA A 128 -27.72 -3.38 47.12
CA ALA A 128 -26.63 -4.18 46.59
C ALA A 128 -26.37 -3.90 45.10
N LEU A 129 -27.38 -3.39 44.37
CA LEU A 129 -27.27 -3.06 42.94
C LEU A 129 -26.44 -1.80 42.69
N ASP A 130 -26.38 -0.87 43.65
CA ASP A 130 -25.62 0.39 43.50
C ASP A 130 -24.11 0.14 43.30
N SER A 131 -23.61 -1.02 43.73
CA SER A 131 -22.21 -1.44 43.59
C SER A 131 -22.04 -2.69 42.73
N PHE A 132 -23.05 -3.06 41.94
CA PHE A 132 -23.01 -4.26 41.12
C PHE A 132 -22.05 -4.08 39.93
N ASP A 133 -21.01 -4.91 39.90
CA ASP A 133 -20.04 -4.94 38.81
C ASP A 133 -20.52 -5.90 37.71
N HIS A 134 -20.70 -5.39 36.49
CA HIS A 134 -21.09 -6.22 35.35
C HIS A 134 -19.91 -6.97 34.75
N GLU A 135 -18.66 -6.62 35.08
CA GLU A 135 -17.47 -7.34 34.62
C GLU A 135 -17.39 -8.78 35.15
N VAL A 136 -18.10 -9.11 36.24
CA VAL A 136 -18.25 -10.50 36.70
C VAL A 136 -19.31 -11.30 35.93
N THR A 137 -20.01 -10.64 35.01
CA THR A 137 -20.96 -11.25 34.08
C THR A 137 -20.32 -11.32 32.69
N ALA A 138 -20.96 -12.03 31.75
CA ALA A 138 -20.47 -12.14 30.37
C ALA A 138 -20.58 -10.82 29.56
N PHE A 139 -20.89 -9.69 30.21
CA PHE A 139 -21.18 -8.42 29.56
C PHE A 139 -20.55 -7.26 30.32
N SER A 140 -19.59 -6.57 29.70
CA SER A 140 -18.91 -5.42 30.29
C SER A 140 -19.73 -4.13 30.13
N LEU A 141 -19.98 -3.42 31.24
CA LEU A 141 -20.55 -2.06 31.20
C LEU A 141 -19.52 -0.99 30.86
N ALA A 142 -18.22 -1.29 30.86
CA ALA A 142 -17.19 -0.31 30.57
C ALA A 142 -17.40 0.34 29.18
N GLN A 143 -17.89 -0.43 28.20
CA GLN A 143 -18.23 0.08 26.86
C GLN A 143 -19.73 0.40 26.68
N HIS A 144 -20.59 -0.05 27.59
CA HIS A 144 -22.04 0.17 27.56
C HIS A 144 -22.54 1.08 28.70
N ALA A 145 -21.70 2.02 29.15
CA ALA A 145 -22.07 3.00 30.17
C ALA A 145 -22.98 4.12 29.63
N ARG A 146 -23.01 4.31 28.31
CA ARG A 146 -23.76 5.38 27.64
C ARG A 146 -24.46 4.87 26.39
N ASP A 147 -25.63 5.45 26.14
CA ASP A 147 -26.42 5.23 24.93
C ASP A 147 -25.78 5.97 23.73
N TYR A 148 -26.29 5.74 22.51
CA TYR A 148 -25.83 6.35 21.27
C TYR A 148 -25.92 7.88 21.26
N ASP A 149 -26.83 8.45 22.05
CA ASP A 149 -26.94 9.90 22.26
C ASP A 149 -26.03 10.43 23.39
N SER A 150 -25.15 9.59 23.92
CA SER A 150 -24.26 9.82 25.06
C SER A 150 -24.96 9.96 26.43
N ALA A 151 -26.27 9.72 26.53
CA ALA A 151 -26.96 9.67 27.82
C ALA A 151 -26.49 8.45 28.64
N PRO A 152 -26.40 8.54 29.98
CA PRO A 152 -26.11 7.37 30.80
C PRO A 152 -27.17 6.27 30.62
N LEU A 153 -26.74 5.05 30.35
CA LEU A 153 -27.64 3.90 30.27
C LEU A 153 -28.15 3.56 31.68
N LEU A 154 -29.47 3.44 31.81
CA LEU A 154 -30.12 3.00 33.04
C LEU A 154 -30.30 1.48 33.02
N CYS A 155 -30.35 0.84 34.19
CA CYS A 155 -30.51 -0.62 34.29
C CYS A 155 -31.74 -1.14 33.52
N THR A 156 -32.81 -0.34 33.49
CA THR A 156 -34.07 -0.66 32.79
C THR A 156 -33.95 -0.64 31.27
N ALA A 157 -32.87 -0.08 30.71
CA ALA A 157 -32.62 -0.10 29.27
C ALA A 157 -32.34 -1.52 28.76
N CYS A 158 -31.71 -2.36 29.59
CA CYS A 158 -31.42 -3.76 29.27
C CYS A 158 -32.35 -4.74 30.00
N HIS A 159 -32.83 -4.39 31.20
CA HIS A 159 -33.70 -5.23 32.01
C HIS A 159 -35.16 -4.74 31.98
N ALA A 160 -35.93 -5.24 31.00
CA ALA A 160 -37.28 -4.78 30.66
C ALA A 160 -38.41 -5.28 31.59
N GLY A 161 -38.26 -5.10 32.91
CA GLY A 161 -39.41 -4.96 33.80
C GLY A 161 -39.78 -6.13 34.71
N GLU A 162 -39.05 -7.25 34.68
CA GLU A 162 -39.05 -8.20 35.80
C GLU A 162 -37.64 -8.31 36.37
N ARG A 163 -37.54 -8.60 37.67
CA ARG A 163 -36.26 -8.77 38.39
C ARG A 163 -35.54 -10.07 37.96
N SER A 164 -35.75 -10.52 36.74
CA SER A 164 -35.00 -11.58 36.11
C SER A 164 -33.68 -10.99 35.63
N PHE A 165 -32.59 -11.46 36.24
CA PHE A 165 -31.23 -11.12 35.84
C PHE A 165 -30.78 -11.88 34.57
N GLU A 166 -31.71 -12.48 33.83
CA GLU A 166 -31.45 -12.98 32.49
C GLU A 166 -31.39 -11.79 31.51
N VAL A 167 -30.27 -11.67 30.82
CA VAL A 167 -30.14 -10.75 29.69
C VAL A 167 -31.11 -11.23 28.61
N VAL A 168 -32.06 -10.39 28.26
CA VAL A 168 -32.88 -10.63 27.07
C VAL A 168 -31.95 -10.45 25.87
N LEU A 169 -31.48 -11.55 25.27
CA LEU A 169 -30.57 -11.50 24.11
C LEU A 169 -31.14 -10.63 22.96
N ASN A 170 -32.47 -10.53 22.85
CA ASN A 170 -33.12 -9.65 21.89
C ASN A 170 -32.86 -8.16 22.16
N ALA A 171 -32.49 -7.76 23.39
CA ALA A 171 -32.18 -6.37 23.73
C ALA A 171 -30.98 -5.84 22.92
N CYS A 172 -30.01 -6.70 22.59
CA CYS A 172 -28.89 -6.34 21.73
C CYS A 172 -29.41 -5.96 20.33
N ALA A 173 -30.22 -6.82 19.73
CA ALA A 173 -30.79 -6.60 18.41
C ALA A 173 -31.74 -5.40 18.35
N ASP A 174 -32.55 -5.20 19.39
CA ASP A 174 -33.49 -4.08 19.46
C ASP A 174 -32.76 -2.74 19.59
N CYS A 175 -31.76 -2.64 20.48
CA CYS A 175 -31.01 -1.41 20.70
C CYS A 175 -30.06 -1.09 19.54
N HIS A 176 -29.19 -2.03 19.15
CA HIS A 176 -28.28 -1.83 18.02
C HIS A 176 -29.03 -1.69 16.69
N GLY A 177 -30.17 -2.38 16.54
CA GLY A 177 -31.03 -2.28 15.37
C GLY A 177 -31.79 -0.95 15.29
N ALA A 178 -32.03 -0.27 16.41
CA ALA A 178 -32.54 1.11 16.38
C ALA A 178 -31.47 2.10 15.88
N ALA A 179 -30.19 1.84 16.16
CA ALA A 179 -29.06 2.67 15.74
C ALA A 179 -28.71 2.46 14.26
N ASP A 180 -28.59 1.20 13.83
CA ASP A 180 -28.36 0.81 12.43
C ASP A 180 -29.24 -0.39 12.03
N PRO A 181 -30.49 -0.14 11.60
CA PRO A 181 -31.41 -1.21 11.24
C PRO A 181 -30.92 -2.02 10.03
N ALA A 182 -30.25 -1.37 9.08
CA ALA A 182 -29.82 -2.02 7.86
C ALA A 182 -28.67 -3.00 8.14
N PHE A 183 -27.68 -2.57 8.93
CA PHE A 183 -26.59 -3.42 9.36
C PHE A 183 -27.09 -4.60 10.19
N MET A 184 -27.89 -4.35 11.23
CA MET A 184 -28.33 -5.43 12.13
C MET A 184 -29.20 -6.46 11.42
N VAL A 185 -30.08 -6.06 10.50
CA VAL A 185 -30.88 -7.01 9.72
C VAL A 185 -29.97 -7.89 8.84
N ALA A 186 -28.98 -7.30 8.15
CA ALA A 186 -28.04 -8.08 7.34
C ALA A 186 -27.17 -9.00 8.20
N HIS A 187 -26.61 -8.47 9.28
CA HIS A 187 -25.73 -9.21 10.18
C HIS A 187 -26.44 -10.40 10.84
N MET A 188 -27.69 -10.23 11.29
CA MET A 188 -28.48 -11.32 11.85
C MET A 188 -28.92 -12.34 10.80
N GLN A 189 -29.09 -11.94 9.54
CA GLN A 189 -29.36 -12.86 8.44
C GLN A 189 -28.14 -13.72 8.13
N ASP A 190 -26.95 -13.13 8.18
CA ASP A 190 -25.71 -13.82 7.85
C ASP A 190 -25.22 -14.71 9.01
N PHE A 191 -25.40 -14.30 10.27
CA PHE A 191 -24.74 -14.95 11.43
C PHE A 191 -25.69 -15.41 12.55
N GLY A 192 -26.99 -15.09 12.47
CA GLY A 192 -27.97 -15.45 13.50
C GLY A 192 -28.07 -14.47 14.67
N SER A 193 -28.74 -14.89 15.75
CA SER A 193 -29.08 -14.04 16.91
C SER A 193 -28.19 -14.26 18.14
N ASP A 194 -27.30 -15.24 18.11
CA ASP A 194 -26.46 -15.60 19.27
C ASP A 194 -25.20 -14.71 19.32
N CYS A 195 -25.40 -13.41 19.55
CA CYS A 195 -24.36 -12.38 19.43
C CYS A 195 -23.11 -12.69 20.28
N LEU A 196 -23.30 -13.26 21.48
CA LEU A 196 -22.23 -13.51 22.45
C LEU A 196 -21.32 -14.70 22.09
N ILE A 197 -21.63 -15.46 21.04
CA ILE A 197 -20.71 -16.46 20.50
C ILE A 197 -19.49 -15.78 19.88
N CYS A 198 -19.70 -14.63 19.23
CA CYS A 198 -18.66 -13.90 18.53
C CYS A 198 -18.27 -12.61 19.25
N HIS A 199 -19.18 -11.95 19.96
CA HIS A 199 -18.94 -10.68 20.63
C HIS A 199 -18.83 -10.85 22.14
N ASP A 200 -17.84 -10.19 22.75
CA ASP A 200 -17.62 -10.21 24.20
C ASP A 200 -18.59 -9.31 25.00
N GLY A 201 -19.59 -8.74 24.33
CA GLY A 201 -20.48 -7.74 24.92
C GLY A 201 -19.79 -6.40 25.21
N SER A 202 -18.53 -6.21 24.84
CA SER A 202 -17.80 -4.93 24.88
C SER A 202 -17.55 -4.37 23.48
N GLY A 203 -17.96 -5.08 22.43
CA GLY A 203 -17.75 -4.72 21.04
C GLY A 203 -16.49 -5.33 20.43
N THR A 204 -15.83 -6.25 21.14
CA THR A 204 -14.66 -6.99 20.65
C THR A 204 -15.08 -8.40 20.20
N LEU A 205 -14.38 -8.94 19.21
CA LEU A 205 -14.56 -10.33 18.80
C LEU A 205 -13.86 -11.28 19.79
N VAL A 206 -14.56 -12.35 20.19
CA VAL A 206 -14.05 -13.43 21.05
C VAL A 206 -13.50 -14.55 20.18
N GLY A 207 -12.24 -14.93 20.36
CA GLY A 207 -11.62 -16.08 19.67
C GLY A 207 -11.47 -15.91 18.15
N LEU A 208 -11.71 -14.70 17.63
CA LEU A 208 -11.68 -14.34 16.21
C LEU A 208 -10.93 -13.03 15.98
N THR A 209 -9.97 -12.68 16.86
CA THR A 209 -9.07 -11.56 16.60
C THR A 209 -8.24 -11.84 15.34
N PRO A 210 -7.68 -10.81 14.66
CA PRO A 210 -6.84 -11.04 13.48
C PRO A 210 -5.66 -12.00 13.71
N VAL A 211 -5.14 -12.04 14.95
CA VAL A 211 -4.06 -12.96 15.34
C VAL A 211 -4.58 -14.40 15.41
N GLU A 212 -5.74 -14.62 16.03
CA GLU A 212 -6.36 -15.94 16.14
C GLU A 212 -6.85 -16.45 14.77
N HIS A 213 -7.44 -15.57 13.95
CA HIS A 213 -7.88 -15.93 12.59
C HIS A 213 -6.69 -16.35 11.72
N ALA A 214 -5.52 -15.71 11.88
CA ALA A 214 -4.31 -16.04 11.14
C ALA A 214 -3.74 -17.44 11.44
N GLU A 215 -4.18 -18.10 12.52
CA GLU A 215 -3.84 -19.51 12.76
C GLU A 215 -4.49 -20.46 11.75
N PHE A 216 -5.59 -20.03 11.12
CA PHE A 216 -6.32 -20.79 10.09
C PHE A 216 -6.13 -20.21 8.69
N PHE A 217 -6.29 -18.90 8.56
CA PHE A 217 -6.10 -18.17 7.31
C PHE A 217 -5.69 -16.72 7.60
N ALA A 218 -4.51 -16.31 7.14
CA ALA A 218 -4.03 -14.95 7.35
C ALA A 218 -4.84 -13.96 6.48
N LEU A 219 -5.50 -13.00 7.13
CA LEU A 219 -6.21 -11.91 6.45
C LEU A 219 -5.21 -10.85 5.96
N ASP A 220 -4.40 -11.21 4.98
CA ASP A 220 -3.38 -10.36 4.39
C ASP A 220 -3.84 -9.70 3.08
N GLY A 221 -3.34 -8.48 2.84
CA GLY A 221 -3.60 -7.75 1.61
C GLY A 221 -5.09 -7.52 1.39
N ARG A 222 -5.60 -7.92 0.22
CA ARG A 222 -7.02 -7.71 -0.15
C ARG A 222 -7.98 -8.55 0.66
N HIS A 223 -7.54 -9.65 1.29
CA HIS A 223 -8.41 -10.47 2.13
C HIS A 223 -8.79 -9.76 3.44
N ALA A 224 -7.99 -8.81 3.92
CA ALA A 224 -8.32 -8.00 5.09
C ALA A 224 -9.57 -7.12 4.90
N ASP A 225 -9.89 -6.79 3.65
CA ASP A 225 -11.03 -5.94 3.29
C ASP A 225 -12.31 -6.74 2.97
N VAL A 226 -12.23 -8.08 2.95
CA VAL A 226 -13.37 -8.95 2.65
C VAL A 226 -14.24 -9.10 3.89
N SER A 227 -15.55 -8.93 3.73
CA SER A 227 -16.48 -9.17 4.84
C SER A 227 -16.48 -10.66 5.22
N CYS A 228 -16.78 -10.97 6.48
CA CYS A 228 -16.80 -12.37 6.95
C CYS A 228 -17.73 -13.24 6.10
N ALA A 229 -18.89 -12.72 5.69
CA ALA A 229 -19.85 -13.42 4.82
C ALA A 229 -19.33 -13.68 3.39
N GLY A 230 -18.31 -12.95 2.95
CA GLY A 230 -17.64 -13.19 1.67
C GLY A 230 -16.86 -14.51 1.65
N CYS A 231 -16.41 -14.98 2.82
CA CYS A 231 -15.74 -16.28 2.98
C CYS A 231 -16.68 -17.31 3.63
N HIS A 232 -17.40 -16.91 4.69
CA HIS A 232 -18.29 -17.75 5.50
C HIS A 232 -19.75 -17.58 5.08
N ALA A 233 -20.08 -18.13 3.92
CA ALA A 233 -21.43 -18.02 3.35
C ALA A 233 -22.50 -18.58 4.30
N GLY A 234 -23.50 -17.76 4.63
CA GLY A 234 -24.60 -18.13 5.53
C GLY A 234 -24.16 -18.44 6.97
N GLY A 235 -23.03 -17.87 7.42
CA GLY A 235 -22.52 -18.06 8.77
C GLY A 235 -21.88 -19.43 9.01
N GLN A 236 -21.56 -20.16 7.94
CA GLN A 236 -20.83 -21.42 8.03
C GLN A 236 -19.33 -21.14 8.19
N PHE A 237 -18.83 -21.28 9.42
CA PHE A 237 -17.42 -21.05 9.75
C PHE A 237 -16.55 -22.31 9.63
N GLU A 238 -17.14 -23.49 9.76
CA GLU A 238 -16.41 -24.76 9.57
C GLU A 238 -16.23 -25.07 8.08
N ASP A 239 -15.14 -25.77 7.74
CA ASP A 239 -14.83 -26.26 6.39
C ASP A 239 -14.75 -25.18 5.30
N THR A 240 -14.47 -23.94 5.68
CA THR A 240 -14.18 -22.87 4.71
C THR A 240 -12.86 -23.20 4.00
N PRO A 241 -12.83 -23.28 2.65
CA PRO A 241 -11.60 -23.58 1.91
C PRO A 241 -10.49 -22.57 2.21
N THR A 242 -9.25 -23.05 2.34
CA THR A 242 -8.09 -22.19 2.63
C THR A 242 -7.13 -22.10 1.44
N GLU A 243 -7.29 -22.99 0.46
CA GLU A 243 -6.56 -22.98 -0.79
C GLU A 243 -7.12 -21.92 -1.74
N CYS A 244 -6.24 -21.24 -2.48
CA CYS A 244 -6.63 -20.17 -3.42
C CYS A 244 -7.73 -20.63 -4.38
N ALA A 245 -7.62 -21.85 -4.91
CA ALA A 245 -8.56 -22.43 -5.87
C ALA A 245 -9.96 -22.73 -5.27
N GLY A 246 -10.07 -22.78 -3.94
CA GLY A 246 -11.36 -22.96 -3.26
C GLY A 246 -12.27 -21.74 -3.39
N CYS A 247 -11.70 -20.54 -3.53
CA CYS A 247 -12.43 -19.29 -3.68
C CYS A 247 -12.26 -18.63 -5.05
N HIS A 248 -11.07 -18.80 -5.67
CA HIS A 248 -10.72 -18.17 -6.93
C HIS A 248 -10.63 -19.21 -8.05
N ALA A 249 -11.49 -19.07 -9.05
CA ALA A 249 -11.44 -19.91 -10.23
C ALA A 249 -10.19 -19.60 -11.07
N GLU A 250 -9.55 -20.66 -11.58
CA GLU A 250 -8.46 -20.52 -12.53
C GLU A 250 -8.95 -19.81 -13.81
N PRO A 251 -8.28 -18.73 -14.25
CA PRO A 251 -8.66 -18.05 -15.47
C PRO A 251 -8.29 -18.88 -16.70
N VAL A 252 -9.05 -18.73 -17.79
CA VAL A 252 -8.85 -19.48 -19.04
C VAL A 252 -7.43 -19.37 -19.59
N ILE A 253 -6.75 -18.25 -19.35
CA ILE A 253 -5.36 -18.03 -19.78
C ILE A 253 -4.35 -19.00 -19.15
N HIS A 254 -4.66 -19.57 -17.98
CA HIS A 254 -3.83 -20.53 -17.24
C HIS A 254 -4.19 -22.00 -17.55
N PHE A 255 -5.33 -22.24 -18.22
CA PHE A 255 -5.92 -23.56 -18.32
C PHE A 255 -4.94 -24.60 -18.87
N GLY A 256 -4.62 -25.60 -18.04
CA GLY A 256 -3.73 -26.72 -18.39
C GLY A 256 -2.24 -26.40 -18.39
N LEU A 257 -1.84 -25.20 -17.95
CA LEU A 257 -0.44 -24.76 -17.91
C LEU A 257 0.18 -24.82 -16.51
N PHE A 258 -0.60 -24.47 -15.50
CA PHE A 258 -0.12 -24.31 -14.14
C PHE A 258 -0.81 -25.28 -13.18
N GLY A 259 -0.12 -25.60 -12.08
CA GLY A 259 -0.74 -26.35 -10.97
C GLY A 259 -1.56 -25.43 -10.07
N ALA A 260 -2.07 -25.96 -8.96
CA ALA A 260 -2.81 -25.19 -7.95
C ALA A 260 -1.93 -24.28 -7.07
N ASP A 261 -0.63 -24.19 -7.35
CA ASP A 261 0.32 -23.35 -6.60
C ASP A 261 0.28 -21.90 -7.12
N CYS A 262 -0.84 -21.22 -6.87
CA CYS A 262 -1.03 -19.84 -7.30
C CYS A 262 -0.02 -18.87 -6.65
N ALA A 263 0.47 -19.22 -5.45
CA ALA A 263 1.39 -18.39 -4.66
C ALA A 263 2.81 -18.35 -5.25
N ALA A 264 3.14 -19.23 -6.20
CA ALA A 264 4.38 -19.16 -6.96
C ALA A 264 4.49 -17.86 -7.80
N CYS A 265 3.35 -17.31 -8.21
CA CYS A 265 3.29 -16.13 -9.08
C CYS A 265 2.49 -14.97 -8.50
N HIS A 266 1.43 -15.24 -7.73
CA HIS A 266 0.50 -14.23 -7.24
C HIS A 266 0.62 -14.02 -5.74
N THR A 267 0.20 -12.84 -5.27
CA THR A 267 0.23 -12.51 -3.84
C THR A 267 -1.15 -12.10 -3.34
N PRO A 268 -1.43 -12.20 -2.03
CA PRO A 268 -2.66 -11.68 -1.43
C PRO A 268 -2.89 -10.17 -1.66
N GLN A 269 -1.86 -9.42 -2.08
CA GLN A 269 -1.96 -7.98 -2.34
C GLN A 269 -2.65 -7.69 -3.68
N ALA A 270 -2.35 -8.49 -4.72
CA ALA A 270 -2.93 -8.38 -6.05
C ALA A 270 -2.58 -9.59 -6.92
N TRP A 271 -3.45 -9.89 -7.88
CA TRP A 271 -3.17 -10.85 -8.95
C TRP A 271 -2.17 -10.33 -9.98
N LEU A 272 -2.08 -9.02 -10.17
CA LEU A 272 -1.15 -8.39 -11.12
C LEU A 272 -0.35 -7.26 -10.44
N PRO A 273 0.93 -7.07 -10.82
CA PRO A 273 1.71 -7.92 -11.73
C PRO A 273 2.00 -9.30 -11.10
N ALA A 274 2.01 -10.35 -11.92
CA ALA A 274 2.49 -11.65 -11.49
C ALA A 274 4.01 -11.58 -11.28
N THR A 275 4.53 -12.45 -10.43
CA THR A 275 5.95 -12.60 -10.18
C THR A 275 6.49 -13.84 -10.89
N LEU A 276 7.71 -13.73 -11.40
CA LEU A 276 8.50 -14.84 -11.93
C LEU A 276 9.83 -14.82 -11.18
N ASP A 277 10.20 -15.95 -10.56
CA ASP A 277 11.38 -16.08 -9.69
C ASP A 277 11.47 -15.00 -8.57
N GLY A 278 10.32 -14.59 -8.04
CA GLY A 278 10.22 -13.59 -6.98
C GLY A 278 10.34 -12.13 -7.44
N THR A 279 10.37 -11.89 -8.76
CA THR A 279 10.40 -10.54 -9.34
C THR A 279 9.13 -10.26 -10.13
N PRO A 280 8.51 -9.06 -10.02
CA PRO A 280 7.39 -8.68 -10.86
C PRO A 280 7.79 -8.78 -12.34
N PHE A 281 6.99 -9.48 -13.12
CA PHE A 281 7.23 -9.68 -14.56
C PHE A 281 6.20 -8.93 -15.39
N ASP A 282 6.69 -8.15 -16.35
CA ASP A 282 5.91 -7.45 -17.36
C ASP A 282 6.47 -7.76 -18.75
N HIS A 283 5.63 -8.33 -19.62
CA HIS A 283 6.08 -8.74 -20.97
C HIS A 283 6.64 -7.56 -21.78
N ALA A 284 6.05 -6.37 -21.68
CA ALA A 284 6.52 -5.23 -22.46
C ALA A 284 7.86 -4.70 -21.93
N ALA A 285 8.05 -4.65 -20.60
CA ALA A 285 9.26 -4.17 -19.98
C ALA A 285 10.41 -5.19 -20.06
N ASP A 286 10.12 -6.46 -19.83
CA ASP A 286 11.13 -7.50 -19.66
C ASP A 286 11.48 -8.21 -20.98
N THR A 287 10.52 -8.38 -21.90
CA THR A 287 10.75 -9.07 -23.19
C THR A 287 10.62 -8.15 -24.41
N ARG A 288 10.26 -6.88 -24.21
CA ARG A 288 9.98 -5.90 -25.28
C ARG A 288 8.87 -6.35 -26.21
N PHE A 289 7.98 -7.20 -25.70
CA PHE A 289 6.82 -7.68 -26.43
C PHE A 289 5.55 -7.22 -25.72
N THR A 290 4.79 -6.34 -26.38
CA THR A 290 3.56 -5.80 -25.77
C THR A 290 2.35 -6.69 -26.04
N LEU A 291 1.81 -7.29 -24.98
CA LEU A 291 0.53 -8.01 -25.02
C LEU A 291 -0.65 -7.10 -25.39
N ALA A 292 -0.57 -5.78 -25.19
CA ALA A 292 -1.65 -4.84 -25.50
C ALA A 292 -2.06 -4.83 -26.99
N ARG A 293 -1.18 -5.28 -27.90
CA ARG A 293 -1.48 -5.46 -29.33
C ARG A 293 -1.76 -6.91 -29.72
N HIS A 294 -1.54 -7.84 -28.79
CA HIS A 294 -1.70 -9.29 -28.96
C HIS A 294 -2.76 -9.80 -28.00
N VAL A 295 -3.95 -9.18 -28.02
CA VAL A 295 -5.10 -9.56 -27.18
C VAL A 295 -6.08 -10.50 -27.89
N THR A 296 -6.07 -10.53 -29.23
CA THR A 296 -6.96 -11.37 -30.04
C THR A 296 -6.20 -12.03 -31.18
N ASN A 297 -6.31 -13.34 -31.28
CA ASN A 297 -5.70 -14.18 -32.31
C ASN A 297 -6.44 -14.04 -33.66
N VAL A 298 -5.84 -14.54 -34.74
CA VAL A 298 -6.36 -14.47 -36.11
C VAL A 298 -7.73 -15.11 -36.31
N ASP A 299 -8.10 -16.04 -35.43
CA ASP A 299 -9.40 -16.73 -35.39
C ASP A 299 -10.46 -15.98 -34.54
N GLY A 300 -10.10 -14.82 -33.99
CA GLY A 300 -10.96 -14.00 -33.14
C GLY A 300 -11.01 -14.44 -31.68
N GLN A 301 -10.27 -15.48 -31.27
CA GLN A 301 -10.19 -15.91 -29.87
C GLN A 301 -9.17 -15.05 -29.10
N PRO A 302 -9.34 -14.87 -27.78
CA PRO A 302 -8.31 -14.21 -26.97
C PRO A 302 -7.01 -15.00 -26.99
N PHE A 303 -5.86 -14.31 -27.05
CA PHE A 303 -4.57 -14.95 -26.87
C PHE A 303 -4.46 -15.51 -25.44
N GLY A 304 -4.08 -16.78 -25.31
CA GLY A 304 -3.65 -17.41 -24.05
C GLY A 304 -2.14 -17.57 -24.03
N CYS A 305 -1.56 -17.99 -22.89
CA CYS A 305 -0.11 -18.17 -22.81
C CYS A 305 0.37 -19.27 -23.79
N VAL A 306 -0.42 -20.36 -23.94
CA VAL A 306 -0.18 -21.43 -24.94
C VAL A 306 -0.20 -20.98 -26.39
N SER A 307 -0.78 -19.80 -26.67
CA SER A 307 -0.82 -19.26 -28.02
C SER A 307 0.55 -18.77 -28.49
N CYS A 308 1.49 -18.55 -27.56
CA CYS A 308 2.86 -18.11 -27.86
C CYS A 308 3.91 -19.01 -27.20
N HIS A 309 3.73 -19.36 -25.93
CA HIS A 309 4.64 -20.22 -25.20
C HIS A 309 4.27 -21.69 -25.41
N GLY A 310 5.24 -22.52 -25.78
CA GLY A 310 5.02 -23.88 -26.25
C GLY A 310 4.16 -24.74 -25.32
N ALA A 311 3.04 -25.25 -25.84
CA ALA A 311 2.12 -26.10 -25.11
C ALA A 311 2.55 -27.57 -25.18
N THR A 312 3.38 -28.02 -24.24
CA THR A 312 3.38 -29.44 -23.87
C THR A 312 3.35 -29.56 -22.36
N GLU A 313 2.35 -30.28 -21.87
CA GLU A 313 2.35 -30.90 -20.55
C GLU A 313 3.72 -31.57 -20.30
N ASN A 314 4.48 -31.07 -19.31
CA ASN A 314 5.86 -31.46 -18.96
C ASN A 314 7.00 -30.86 -19.83
N ALA A 315 6.82 -29.70 -20.46
CA ALA A 315 7.95 -28.97 -21.04
C ALA A 315 9.00 -28.62 -19.96
N ALA A 316 10.29 -28.81 -20.29
CA ALA A 316 11.40 -28.40 -19.41
C ALA A 316 11.44 -26.88 -19.20
N ASP A 317 10.84 -26.13 -20.13
CA ASP A 317 10.63 -24.69 -20.04
C ASP A 317 9.23 -24.35 -20.61
N PRO A 318 8.21 -24.15 -19.75
CA PRO A 318 6.85 -23.79 -20.18
C PRO A 318 6.76 -22.37 -20.76
N PHE A 319 7.83 -21.58 -20.66
CA PHE A 319 7.92 -20.23 -21.23
C PHE A 319 8.74 -20.18 -22.52
N ALA A 320 9.18 -21.33 -23.04
CA ALA A 320 9.93 -21.39 -24.28
C ALA A 320 9.15 -20.75 -25.43
N PHE A 321 9.77 -19.75 -26.06
CA PHE A 321 9.26 -19.03 -27.22
C PHE A 321 10.36 -18.95 -28.29
N ALA A 322 9.99 -19.17 -29.54
CA ALA A 322 10.88 -19.02 -30.68
C ALA A 322 10.39 -17.87 -31.56
N GLU A 323 11.25 -16.89 -31.87
CA GLU A 323 10.87 -15.74 -32.71
C GLU A 323 10.42 -16.14 -34.12
N SER A 324 10.81 -17.33 -34.61
CA SER A 324 10.30 -17.91 -35.85
C SER A 324 8.76 -18.02 -35.88
N GLN A 325 8.11 -18.13 -34.72
CA GLN A 325 6.65 -18.18 -34.62
C GLN A 325 5.97 -16.86 -35.07
N CYS A 326 6.69 -15.73 -35.01
CA CYS A 326 6.18 -14.46 -35.53
C CYS A 326 5.84 -14.59 -37.02
N VAL A 327 6.69 -15.29 -37.78
CA VAL A 327 6.47 -15.56 -39.21
C VAL A 327 5.23 -16.42 -39.39
N ASP A 328 5.13 -17.52 -38.65
CA ASP A 328 4.01 -18.47 -38.77
C ASP A 328 2.65 -17.78 -38.58
N CYS A 329 2.52 -16.91 -37.58
CA CYS A 329 1.27 -16.20 -37.31
C CYS A 329 1.03 -15.03 -38.26
N HIS A 330 2.04 -14.17 -38.48
CA HIS A 330 1.86 -12.98 -39.32
C HIS A 330 1.70 -13.31 -40.81
N MET A 331 2.24 -14.45 -41.27
CA MET A 331 1.99 -14.95 -42.62
C MET A 331 0.51 -15.23 -42.90
N LEU A 332 -0.31 -15.51 -41.88
CA LEU A 332 -1.73 -15.84 -42.07
C LEU A 332 -2.56 -14.65 -42.57
N TYR A 333 -2.11 -13.42 -42.34
CA TYR A 333 -2.85 -12.21 -42.73
C TYR A 333 -1.99 -11.15 -43.44
N GLN A 334 -0.67 -11.33 -43.51
CA GLN A 334 0.28 -10.44 -44.19
C GLN A 334 1.33 -11.22 -45.02
N ALA A 335 0.92 -12.34 -45.65
CA ALA A 335 1.82 -13.22 -46.41
C ALA A 335 2.72 -12.48 -47.42
N ASP A 336 2.14 -11.53 -48.16
CA ASP A 336 2.83 -10.79 -49.23
C ASP A 336 3.96 -9.90 -48.71
N PHE A 337 3.91 -9.50 -47.42
CA PHE A 337 4.94 -8.68 -46.80
C PHE A 337 5.89 -9.52 -45.94
N ILE A 338 5.34 -10.34 -45.04
CA ILE A 338 6.11 -11.03 -44.00
C ILE A 338 7.02 -12.10 -44.60
N GLY A 339 6.56 -12.82 -45.63
CA GLY A 339 7.33 -13.88 -46.26
C GLY A 339 8.63 -13.38 -46.87
N PRO A 340 8.59 -12.42 -47.80
CA PRO A 340 9.79 -11.79 -48.34
C PRO A 340 10.64 -11.10 -47.27
N HIS A 341 10.02 -10.42 -46.29
CA HIS A 341 10.71 -9.70 -45.23
C HIS A 341 11.54 -10.63 -44.33
N ALA A 342 10.95 -11.70 -43.81
CA ALA A 342 11.65 -12.68 -42.98
C ALA A 342 12.69 -13.49 -43.77
N ALA A 343 12.44 -13.79 -45.04
CA ALA A 343 13.42 -14.49 -45.89
C ALA A 343 14.69 -13.68 -46.14
N GLN A 344 14.59 -12.34 -46.16
CA GLN A 344 15.72 -11.44 -46.39
C GLN A 344 16.45 -11.04 -45.10
N LEU A 345 15.71 -10.82 -44.01
CA LEU A 345 16.24 -10.24 -42.77
C LEU A 345 16.39 -11.25 -41.62
N GLY A 346 15.90 -12.47 -41.82
CA GLY A 346 15.81 -13.48 -40.78
C GLY A 346 14.56 -13.33 -39.91
N ASP A 347 14.45 -14.20 -38.92
CA ASP A 347 13.32 -14.34 -38.00
C ASP A 347 13.55 -13.63 -36.65
N ALA A 348 14.69 -12.98 -36.46
CA ALA A 348 15.01 -12.19 -35.26
C ALA A 348 14.27 -10.83 -35.25
N CYS A 349 12.94 -10.88 -35.32
CA CYS A 349 12.08 -9.71 -35.43
C CYS A 349 12.28 -8.72 -34.27
N LEU A 350 12.54 -9.19 -33.05
CA LEU A 350 12.70 -8.34 -31.87
C LEU A 350 14.03 -7.59 -31.81
N ALA A 351 14.96 -7.89 -32.72
CA ALA A 351 16.18 -7.09 -32.90
C ALA A 351 15.87 -5.68 -33.42
N CYS A 352 14.80 -5.55 -34.21
CA CYS A 352 14.41 -4.30 -34.84
C CYS A 352 13.01 -3.83 -34.44
N HIS A 353 12.12 -4.73 -33.99
CA HIS A 353 10.73 -4.38 -33.66
C HIS A 353 10.42 -4.56 -32.18
N ASP A 354 9.60 -3.67 -31.62
CA ASP A 354 9.16 -3.70 -30.21
C ASP A 354 7.95 -4.62 -29.93
N GLY A 355 7.75 -5.64 -30.78
CA GLY A 355 6.57 -6.49 -30.70
C GLY A 355 5.24 -5.76 -30.92
N SER A 356 5.21 -4.48 -31.29
CA SER A 356 4.00 -3.76 -31.74
C SER A 356 4.04 -3.42 -33.23
N GLY A 357 5.12 -3.83 -33.91
CA GLY A 357 5.43 -3.48 -35.30
C GLY A 357 6.19 -2.16 -35.44
N ARG A 358 6.50 -1.44 -34.36
CA ARG A 358 7.33 -0.23 -34.42
C ARG A 358 8.80 -0.61 -34.41
N MET A 359 9.59 0.09 -35.21
CA MET A 359 11.04 0.00 -35.17
C MET A 359 11.54 0.48 -33.81
N ALA A 360 12.42 -0.29 -33.17
CA ALA A 360 13.07 0.01 -31.91
C ALA A 360 14.52 -0.46 -31.94
N ASN A 361 15.39 0.26 -31.24
CA ASN A 361 16.77 -0.12 -30.93
C ASN A 361 17.78 -0.22 -32.09
N PHE A 362 17.43 0.05 -33.36
CA PHE A 362 18.44 0.30 -34.41
C PHE A 362 18.85 1.78 -34.41
N ASN A 363 20.11 2.05 -34.06
CA ASN A 363 20.66 3.41 -34.04
C ASN A 363 21.48 3.68 -35.31
N HIS A 364 20.90 4.45 -36.24
CA HIS A 364 21.60 4.89 -37.47
C HIS A 364 22.87 5.70 -37.17
N ASP A 365 22.93 6.46 -36.07
CA ASP A 365 24.08 7.31 -35.73
C ASP A 365 25.37 6.49 -35.49
N GLN A 366 25.25 5.19 -35.20
CA GLN A 366 26.39 4.30 -35.03
C GLN A 366 27.00 3.82 -36.35
N VAL A 367 26.29 3.99 -37.47
CA VAL A 367 26.70 3.47 -38.79
C VAL A 367 26.81 4.59 -39.83
N TRP A 368 25.76 5.40 -39.95
CA TRP A 368 25.69 6.59 -40.79
C TRP A 368 24.56 7.50 -40.27
N PRO A 369 24.89 8.64 -39.62
CA PRO A 369 23.89 9.57 -39.11
C PRO A 369 22.98 10.10 -40.22
N LEU A 370 21.66 9.98 -40.02
CA LEU A 370 20.68 10.48 -40.98
C LEU A 370 20.52 12.00 -40.81
N GLU A 371 21.41 12.78 -41.44
CA GLU A 371 21.41 14.23 -41.35
C GLU A 371 20.57 14.91 -42.44
N GLY A 372 19.99 16.06 -42.09
CA GLY A 372 19.27 16.92 -43.04
C GLY A 372 18.09 16.20 -43.69
N LEU A 373 18.08 16.19 -45.03
CA LEU A 373 16.98 15.61 -45.81
C LEU A 373 16.99 14.07 -45.80
N HIS A 374 18.10 13.42 -45.43
CA HIS A 374 18.17 11.95 -45.35
C HIS A 374 17.42 11.39 -44.14
N ALA A 375 17.16 12.19 -43.11
CA ALA A 375 16.36 11.80 -41.94
C ALA A 375 14.92 11.39 -42.28
N ALA A 376 14.38 11.91 -43.38
CA ALA A 376 13.02 11.63 -43.84
C ALA A 376 12.97 10.64 -45.01
N ALA A 377 14.10 10.04 -45.40
CA ALA A 377 14.14 9.09 -46.50
C ALA A 377 13.55 7.74 -46.08
N ASP A 378 12.77 7.12 -46.97
CA ASP A 378 12.35 5.72 -46.79
C ASP A 378 13.58 4.80 -46.83
N CYS A 379 13.57 3.72 -46.05
CA CYS A 379 14.71 2.79 -45.96
C CYS A 379 15.17 2.28 -47.33
N THR A 380 14.23 1.99 -48.22
CA THR A 380 14.47 1.48 -49.58
C THR A 380 15.13 2.50 -50.51
N ALA A 381 15.12 3.79 -50.15
CA ALA A 381 15.81 4.82 -50.92
C ALA A 381 17.33 4.70 -50.80
N CYS A 382 17.83 4.18 -49.67
CA CYS A 382 19.25 3.93 -49.43
C CYS A 382 19.59 2.44 -49.58
N HIS A 383 18.74 1.57 -49.02
CA HIS A 383 18.91 0.13 -49.02
C HIS A 383 18.17 -0.49 -50.21
N ALA A 384 18.74 -0.28 -51.41
CA ALA A 384 18.23 -0.87 -52.63
C ALA A 384 18.14 -2.40 -52.50
N ASP A 385 17.05 -2.98 -53.01
CA ASP A 385 16.74 -4.41 -52.90
C ASP A 385 16.77 -4.94 -51.45
N GLN A 386 16.59 -4.04 -50.47
CA GLN A 386 16.57 -4.34 -49.04
C GLN A 386 17.90 -4.97 -48.54
N VAL A 387 19.02 -4.64 -49.20
CA VAL A 387 20.37 -5.01 -48.75
C VAL A 387 20.90 -3.90 -47.84
N TYR A 388 20.97 -4.18 -46.54
CA TYR A 388 21.36 -3.19 -45.52
C TYR A 388 22.88 -3.12 -45.30
N ALA A 389 23.56 -4.26 -45.38
CA ALA A 389 25.00 -4.34 -45.21
C ALA A 389 25.75 -3.84 -46.46
N GLY A 390 26.79 -3.03 -46.25
CA GLY A 390 27.63 -2.53 -47.34
C GLY A 390 26.99 -1.46 -48.21
N THR A 391 25.90 -0.84 -47.74
CA THR A 391 25.29 0.32 -48.42
C THR A 391 26.34 1.41 -48.62
N PRO A 392 26.58 1.87 -49.86
CA PRO A 392 27.57 2.91 -50.16
C PRO A 392 27.28 4.19 -49.38
N ARG A 393 28.33 4.93 -49.01
CA ARG A 393 28.23 6.17 -48.22
C ARG A 393 28.63 7.41 -49.02
N GLU A 394 29.17 7.19 -50.21
CA GLU A 394 29.62 8.21 -51.13
C GLU A 394 28.41 8.86 -51.82
N CYS A 395 28.35 10.19 -51.86
CA CYS A 395 27.22 10.94 -52.43
C CYS A 395 26.89 10.47 -53.86
N VAL A 396 27.92 10.19 -54.66
CA VAL A 396 27.80 9.79 -56.07
C VAL A 396 27.21 8.41 -56.30
N ALA A 397 27.16 7.56 -55.26
CA ALA A 397 26.53 6.25 -55.35
C ALA A 397 25.00 6.35 -55.49
N CYS A 398 24.42 7.45 -54.99
CA CYS A 398 22.97 7.70 -55.03
C CYS A 398 22.62 8.95 -55.88
N HIS A 399 23.50 9.96 -55.88
CA HIS A 399 23.27 11.24 -56.55
C HIS A 399 24.26 11.45 -57.70
N ALA A 400 23.77 11.34 -58.93
CA ALA A 400 24.60 11.60 -60.11
C ALA A 400 24.99 13.08 -60.21
N GLU A 401 26.20 13.34 -60.72
CA GLU A 401 26.68 14.70 -60.97
C GLU A 401 25.79 15.41 -62.02
N PRO A 402 25.24 16.60 -61.72
CA PRO A 402 24.40 17.33 -62.67
C PRO A 402 25.24 17.96 -63.80
N ALA A 403 24.60 18.16 -64.96
CA ALA A 403 25.25 18.71 -66.16
C ALA A 403 25.89 20.09 -65.96
N ILE A 404 25.42 20.88 -64.99
CA ILE A 404 25.89 22.26 -64.75
C ILE A 404 27.35 22.35 -64.32
N HIS A 405 27.90 21.29 -63.73
CA HIS A 405 29.32 21.25 -63.37
C HIS A 405 30.00 19.92 -63.68
N PHE A 406 29.40 19.13 -64.59
CA PHE A 406 29.90 17.83 -64.97
C PHE A 406 31.37 17.88 -65.41
N GLY A 407 32.21 17.11 -64.74
CA GLY A 407 33.65 17.02 -65.02
C GLY A 407 34.47 18.25 -64.62
N LEU A 408 33.89 19.19 -63.86
CA LEU A 408 34.61 20.38 -63.38
C LEU A 408 35.13 20.22 -61.94
N PHE A 409 34.31 19.66 -61.04
CA PHE A 409 34.64 19.60 -59.59
C PHE A 409 34.88 18.18 -59.06
N GLY A 410 34.62 17.15 -59.89
CA GLY A 410 34.81 15.75 -59.47
C GLY A 410 33.72 15.28 -58.51
N THR A 411 34.05 14.32 -57.64
CA THR A 411 33.09 13.63 -56.76
C THR A 411 33.09 14.13 -55.31
N ASP A 412 33.84 15.20 -55.01
CA ASP A 412 33.87 15.81 -53.68
C ASP A 412 32.69 16.78 -53.50
N CYS A 413 31.49 16.21 -53.45
CA CYS A 413 30.26 16.99 -53.31
C CYS A 413 30.23 17.79 -52.00
N ALA A 414 30.89 17.30 -50.95
CA ALA A 414 30.90 17.88 -49.61
C ALA A 414 31.67 19.20 -49.53
N ALA A 415 32.53 19.51 -50.51
CA ALA A 415 33.21 20.81 -50.62
C ALA A 415 32.23 21.98 -50.77
N CYS A 416 31.06 21.71 -51.37
CA CYS A 416 30.06 22.71 -51.75
C CYS A 416 28.67 22.46 -51.16
N HIS A 417 28.30 21.20 -50.91
CA HIS A 417 26.95 20.80 -50.51
C HIS A 417 26.96 20.09 -49.16
N ASN A 418 25.83 20.12 -48.47
CA ASN A 418 25.64 19.42 -47.19
C ASN A 418 24.36 18.56 -47.23
N PRO A 419 24.20 17.61 -46.28
CA PRO A 419 23.02 16.74 -46.22
C PRO A 419 21.66 17.47 -46.09
N GLY A 420 21.66 18.75 -45.73
CA GLY A 420 20.47 19.61 -45.65
C GLY A 420 19.94 20.10 -47.01
N GLY A 421 20.69 19.92 -48.10
CA GLY A 421 20.23 20.19 -49.45
C GLY A 421 21.31 20.66 -50.42
N TRP A 422 21.02 20.56 -51.71
CA TRP A 422 21.91 20.99 -52.78
C TRP A 422 22.00 22.52 -52.95
N THR A 423 21.00 23.26 -52.47
CA THR A 423 20.93 24.73 -52.57
C THR A 423 20.65 25.36 -51.21
N PRO A 424 21.36 26.43 -50.81
CA PRO A 424 22.50 27.04 -51.50
C PRO A 424 23.77 26.19 -51.37
N ALA A 425 24.53 26.08 -52.47
CA ALA A 425 25.88 25.54 -52.43
C ALA A 425 26.84 26.63 -51.93
N ARG A 426 27.77 26.26 -51.05
CA ARG A 426 28.77 27.17 -50.49
C ARG A 426 30.13 26.51 -50.57
N LEU A 427 31.04 27.09 -51.34
CA LEU A 427 32.40 26.62 -51.41
C LEU A 427 33.11 26.94 -50.10
N THR A 428 33.48 25.90 -49.35
CA THR A 428 34.07 26.06 -48.01
C THR A 428 35.57 26.33 -48.04
N GLN A 429 36.22 26.03 -49.15
CA GLN A 429 37.65 26.24 -49.37
C GLN A 429 37.90 26.69 -50.82
N HIS A 430 38.68 27.76 -50.98
CA HIS A 430 39.09 28.29 -52.28
C HIS A 430 40.52 28.83 -52.16
N ASP A 431 41.34 28.66 -53.19
CA ASP A 431 42.75 29.09 -53.19
C ASP A 431 42.90 30.62 -53.10
N PHE A 432 41.87 31.34 -53.57
CA PHE A 432 41.76 32.78 -53.44
C PHE A 432 40.72 33.15 -52.37
N PRO A 433 40.98 34.15 -51.50
CA PRO A 433 40.02 34.58 -50.48
C PRO A 433 38.66 34.95 -51.11
N LEU A 434 37.58 34.29 -50.68
CA LEU A 434 36.22 34.61 -51.16
C LEU A 434 35.66 35.92 -50.60
N ASP A 435 36.35 36.50 -49.61
CA ASP A 435 36.13 37.85 -49.06
C ASP A 435 37.15 38.86 -49.62
N HIS A 436 37.35 38.82 -50.93
CA HIS A 436 38.25 39.71 -51.64
C HIS A 436 37.72 41.15 -51.60
N GLY A 437 38.31 41.99 -50.73
CA GLY A 437 37.91 43.38 -50.53
C GLY A 437 37.10 43.66 -49.27
N GLY A 438 36.78 42.64 -48.45
CA GLY A 438 36.12 42.82 -47.15
C GLY A 438 34.60 43.02 -47.21
N GLU A 439 33.96 42.62 -48.32
CA GLU A 439 32.51 42.77 -48.57
C GLU A 439 31.73 41.46 -48.29
N GLY A 440 32.37 40.43 -47.74
CA GLY A 440 31.78 39.13 -47.46
C GLY A 440 31.85 38.16 -48.64
N GLU A 441 30.94 37.18 -48.70
CA GLU A 441 30.96 36.13 -49.72
C GLU A 441 30.63 36.68 -51.12
N ILE A 442 31.58 36.56 -52.04
CA ILE A 442 31.43 36.99 -53.42
C ILE A 442 30.94 35.84 -54.31
N ALA A 443 30.00 36.10 -55.21
CA ALA A 443 29.54 35.12 -56.18
C ALA A 443 30.68 34.67 -57.12
N CYS A 444 30.79 33.37 -57.40
CA CYS A 444 31.88 32.81 -58.21
C CYS A 444 31.99 33.49 -59.60
N ALA A 445 30.84 33.81 -60.21
CA ALA A 445 30.73 34.46 -61.51
C ALA A 445 31.38 35.86 -61.58
N THR A 446 31.67 36.49 -60.43
CA THR A 446 32.39 37.76 -60.36
C THR A 446 33.82 37.62 -60.88
N CYS A 447 34.51 36.53 -60.53
CA CYS A 447 35.87 36.26 -60.98
C CYS A 447 35.89 35.31 -62.20
N HIS A 448 35.00 34.32 -62.18
CA HIS A 448 34.90 33.29 -63.20
C HIS A 448 33.90 33.64 -64.29
N THR A 449 34.22 34.68 -65.07
CA THR A 449 33.30 35.25 -66.07
C THR A 449 33.09 34.36 -67.30
N GLN A 450 34.04 33.48 -67.61
CA GLN A 450 34.02 32.63 -68.80
C GLN A 450 33.82 31.14 -68.44
N THR A 451 34.64 30.60 -67.54
CA THR A 451 34.53 29.23 -66.99
C THR A 451 34.93 29.26 -65.52
N TYR A 452 34.50 28.24 -64.75
CA TYR A 452 34.89 28.08 -63.34
C TYR A 452 36.39 27.95 -63.08
N THR A 453 37.19 27.73 -64.12
CA THR A 453 38.64 27.62 -64.05
C THR A 453 39.38 28.83 -64.63
N ALA A 454 38.67 29.73 -65.33
CA ALA A 454 39.27 30.90 -65.95
C ALA A 454 38.92 32.14 -65.14
N TYR A 455 39.91 32.97 -64.86
CA TYR A 455 39.76 34.28 -64.23
C TYR A 455 40.85 35.21 -64.74
N THR A 456 40.65 36.52 -64.60
CA THR A 456 41.68 37.53 -64.93
C THR A 456 41.58 38.69 -63.95
N CYS A 457 42.70 39.16 -63.43
CA CYS A 457 42.75 40.29 -62.50
C CYS A 457 42.42 41.62 -63.20
N THR A 458 42.89 41.78 -64.44
CA THR A 458 42.84 43.04 -65.20
C THR A 458 41.43 43.46 -65.67
N ASN A 459 40.46 42.55 -65.62
CA ASN A 459 39.07 42.88 -65.94
C ASN A 459 38.42 43.76 -64.86
N CYS A 460 38.92 43.71 -63.64
CA CYS A 460 38.42 44.49 -62.50
C CYS A 460 39.46 45.52 -62.01
N HIS A 461 40.74 45.18 -62.06
CA HIS A 461 41.86 46.04 -61.66
C HIS A 461 42.59 46.59 -62.87
N ALA A 462 42.36 47.86 -63.20
CA ALA A 462 42.94 48.47 -64.39
C ALA A 462 44.41 48.83 -64.14
N HIS A 463 45.30 48.27 -64.96
CA HIS A 463 46.73 48.53 -64.94
C HIS A 463 47.23 48.85 -66.35
N ASP A 464 48.14 49.82 -66.48
CA ASP A 464 48.87 50.01 -67.74
C ASP A 464 50.00 48.96 -67.81
N PRO A 465 50.01 48.05 -68.82
CA PRO A 465 50.97 46.95 -68.84
C PRO A 465 52.44 47.39 -68.92
N VAL A 466 52.70 48.57 -69.49
CA VAL A 466 54.07 49.11 -69.60
C VAL A 466 54.51 49.65 -68.26
N GLU A 467 53.63 50.37 -67.57
CA GLU A 467 53.92 50.93 -66.26
C GLU A 467 54.04 49.85 -65.18
N THR A 468 53.11 48.89 -65.15
CA THR A 468 53.17 47.78 -64.19
C THR A 468 54.44 46.96 -64.36
N ALA A 469 54.87 46.68 -65.59
CA ALA A 469 56.13 45.98 -65.84
C ALA A 469 57.35 46.81 -65.44
N ARG A 470 57.29 48.15 -65.56
CA ARG A 470 58.37 49.05 -65.13
C ARG A 470 58.50 49.04 -63.61
N GLU A 471 57.39 49.24 -62.89
CA GLU A 471 57.37 49.29 -61.42
C GLU A 471 57.79 47.96 -60.80
N HIS A 472 57.27 46.83 -61.30
CA HIS A 472 57.69 45.52 -60.80
C HIS A 472 59.16 45.21 -61.11
N LEU A 473 59.70 45.72 -62.21
CA LEU A 473 61.14 45.58 -62.52
C LEU A 473 62.02 46.41 -61.57
N GLU A 474 61.53 47.56 -61.10
CA GLU A 474 62.21 48.36 -60.07
C GLU A 474 62.33 47.60 -58.74
N GLU A 475 61.34 46.75 -58.43
CA GLU A 475 61.33 45.82 -57.30
C GLU A 475 61.98 44.45 -57.61
N GLY A 476 62.70 44.31 -58.74
CA GLY A 476 63.42 43.07 -59.08
C GLY A 476 62.55 41.90 -59.54
N ILE A 477 61.27 42.13 -59.84
CA ILE A 477 60.32 41.13 -60.33
C ILE A 477 60.32 41.14 -61.87
N GLY A 478 60.73 40.01 -62.46
CA GLY A 478 60.78 39.83 -63.92
C GLY A 478 59.40 39.67 -64.55
N ALA A 479 59.30 40.00 -65.85
CA ALA A 479 58.05 39.93 -66.62
C ALA A 479 57.42 38.53 -66.68
N ASP A 480 58.20 37.48 -66.46
CA ASP A 480 57.77 36.08 -66.38
C ASP A 480 56.89 35.79 -65.14
N ARG A 481 57.03 36.58 -64.07
CA ARG A 481 56.25 36.44 -62.83
C ARG A 481 55.00 37.32 -62.77
N LEU A 482 54.76 38.16 -63.78
CA LEU A 482 53.63 39.10 -63.81
C LEU A 482 52.29 38.48 -64.26
N GLN A 483 52.27 37.19 -64.59
CA GLN A 483 51.05 36.50 -65.06
C GLN A 483 50.16 36.00 -63.91
N ASP A 484 50.75 35.72 -62.73
CA ASP A 484 50.05 35.12 -61.59
C ASP A 484 49.87 36.12 -60.44
N CYS A 485 49.19 37.25 -60.71
CA CYS A 485 49.08 38.36 -59.76
C CYS A 485 48.58 37.93 -58.37
N ALA A 486 47.68 36.95 -58.31
CA ALA A 486 47.05 36.47 -57.08
C ALA A 486 48.03 35.80 -56.10
N VAL A 487 49.21 35.36 -56.56
CA VAL A 487 50.25 34.77 -55.69
C VAL A 487 50.87 35.84 -54.79
N CYS A 488 51.12 37.03 -55.33
CA CYS A 488 51.73 38.14 -54.61
C CYS A 488 50.68 39.13 -54.05
N HIS A 489 49.52 39.23 -54.70
CA HIS A 489 48.42 40.13 -54.35
C HIS A 489 47.12 39.34 -54.08
N PRO A 490 47.06 38.49 -53.04
CA PRO A 490 45.91 37.64 -52.75
C PRO A 490 44.63 38.40 -52.36
N THR A 491 44.71 39.68 -51.98
CA THR A 491 43.52 40.54 -51.80
C THR A 491 43.46 41.68 -52.84
N GLY A 492 44.34 41.62 -53.85
CA GLY A 492 44.42 42.55 -54.97
C GLY A 492 44.84 43.95 -54.59
N ARG A 493 45.53 44.13 -53.45
CA ARG A 493 46.13 45.42 -53.08
C ARG A 493 47.57 45.47 -53.54
N GLU A 494 47.98 46.63 -54.05
CA GLU A 494 49.32 46.85 -54.60
C GLU A 494 50.44 46.70 -53.56
N ASP A 495 50.16 46.94 -52.27
CA ASP A 495 51.12 46.94 -51.16
C ASP A 495 51.31 45.56 -50.48
N GLU A 496 50.77 44.48 -51.04
CA GLU A 496 50.83 43.14 -50.42
C GLU A 496 52.17 42.43 -50.61
N ALA A 497 52.87 42.71 -51.71
CA ALA A 497 54.14 42.07 -52.04
C ALA A 497 55.31 42.52 -51.14
N GLU A 498 55.24 43.72 -50.55
CA GLU A 498 56.27 44.27 -49.66
C GLU A 498 56.45 43.46 -48.36
N ARG A 499 55.50 42.58 -48.00
CA ARG A 499 55.58 41.75 -46.78
C ARG A 499 56.33 40.43 -46.95
N PHE A 500 56.76 40.08 -48.16
CA PHE A 500 57.48 38.84 -48.41
C PHE A 500 59.01 38.98 -48.39
N GLU A 501 59.55 40.19 -48.18
CA GLU A 501 61.01 40.43 -48.17
C GLU A 501 61.70 40.18 -46.83
N ASP A 502 60.95 39.89 -45.75
CA ASP A 502 61.51 39.80 -44.38
C ASP A 502 61.66 38.37 -43.81
N ASP A 503 61.27 37.32 -44.54
CA ASP A 503 61.43 35.92 -44.09
C ASP A 503 62.28 35.10 -45.09
N ASP A 504 63.61 35.17 -44.93
CA ASP A 504 64.59 34.23 -45.48
C ASP A 504 65.44 33.61 -44.35
#